data_AF-A0A1I8NH43-F1
#
_entry.id   AF-A0A1I8NH43-F1
#
_cell.length_a   1.000
_cell.length_b   1.000
_cell.length_c   1.000
_cell.angle_alpha   90.00
_cell.angle_beta   90.00
_cell.angle_gamma   90.00
#
_symmetry.space_group_name_H-M   'P 1'
#
loop_
_entity.id
_entity.type
_entity.pdbx_description
1 polymer ?
#
loop_
_entity_poly.entity_id
_entity_poly.type
_entity_poly.pdbx_seq_one_letter_code
_entity_poly.pdbx_strand_id
1 'polypeptide(L)'
;MNNGFSTEEDSRGGHADQTCCLIDENERCRNTAGNASYSKRIQKTVKDKRLKLSSDPTSQHIYICDYHKDRIQSARSKRRRKESEDDSNDTDIDLPEVPDLYQLQMNTLKRYKRHYKLQTRPGMKRAQLADVSIIKKK
;
A
#
# COMPACT_ATOMS: atom_id res chain seq x y z
N MET A 1 51.01 -31.75 8.44
CA MET A 1 50.16 -32.12 7.30
C MET A 1 48.99 -31.17 7.24
N ASN A 2 48.84 -30.55 6.07
CA ASN A 2 47.82 -29.58 5.71
C ASN A 2 46.42 -30.21 5.69
N ASN A 3 45.40 -29.50 6.17
CA ASN A 3 43.97 -29.63 5.81
C ASN A 3 43.29 -28.43 6.49
N GLY A 4 43.24 -27.26 5.84
CA GLY A 4 42.34 -27.04 4.73
C GLY A 4 40.94 -26.75 5.29
N PHE A 5 40.78 -25.61 5.98
CA PHE A 5 39.46 -25.13 6.37
C PHE A 5 38.80 -24.63 5.09
N SER A 6 38.02 -25.53 4.49
CA SER A 6 37.19 -25.25 3.32
C SER A 6 36.36 -24.01 3.60
N THR A 7 36.50 -23.01 2.73
CA THR A 7 35.48 -22.00 2.50
C THR A 7 34.18 -22.74 2.16
N GLU A 8 33.28 -22.88 3.14
CA GLU A 8 31.91 -23.27 2.89
C GLU A 8 31.25 -22.16 2.06
N GLU A 9 31.38 -22.35 0.75
CA GLU A 9 30.66 -21.67 -0.32
C GLU A 9 29.18 -22.09 -0.27
N ASP A 10 28.51 -21.82 0.85
CA ASP A 10 27.12 -22.24 1.04
C ASP A 10 26.15 -21.22 0.41
N SER A 11 25.62 -21.62 -0.74
CA SER A 11 24.23 -21.32 -1.14
C SER A 11 23.87 -19.90 -1.58
N ARG A 12 24.75 -19.20 -2.34
CA ARG A 12 24.37 -17.97 -3.07
C ARG A 12 23.54 -18.20 -4.34
N GLY A 13 23.04 -19.42 -4.57
CA GLY A 13 22.14 -19.76 -5.67
C GLY A 13 20.80 -20.26 -5.13
N GLY A 14 19.69 -19.64 -5.54
CA GLY A 14 18.39 -20.33 -5.51
C GLY A 14 17.18 -19.54 -5.00
N HIS A 15 17.29 -18.26 -4.61
CA HIS A 15 16.07 -17.50 -4.24
C HIS A 15 15.15 -17.19 -5.44
N ALA A 16 15.68 -17.18 -6.67
CA ALA A 16 14.91 -16.80 -7.86
C ALA A 16 13.87 -17.85 -8.30
N ASP A 17 14.08 -19.13 -7.96
CA ASP A 17 13.25 -20.25 -8.43
C ASP A 17 12.36 -20.84 -7.32
N GLN A 18 12.45 -20.26 -6.12
CA GLN A 18 11.67 -20.69 -4.97
C GLN A 18 10.18 -20.36 -5.18
N THR A 19 9.29 -21.28 -4.83
CA THR A 19 7.84 -21.12 -4.98
C THR A 19 7.22 -20.65 -3.68
N CYS A 20 6.30 -19.68 -3.73
CA CYS A 20 5.63 -19.08 -2.57
C CYS A 20 5.25 -20.09 -1.48
N CYS A 21 5.65 -19.81 -0.23
CA CYS A 21 5.45 -20.70 0.92
C CYS A 21 4.01 -20.75 1.46
N LEU A 22 3.02 -20.24 0.73
CA LEU A 22 1.64 -20.10 1.22
C LEU A 22 0.69 -21.06 0.53
N ILE A 23 -0.29 -21.50 1.30
CA ILE A 23 -1.43 -22.31 0.87
C ILE A 23 -2.68 -21.42 0.96
N ASP A 24 -3.39 -21.26 -0.16
CA ASP A 24 -4.65 -20.51 -0.24
C ASP A 24 -5.80 -21.52 -0.40
N GLU A 25 -6.76 -21.51 0.52
CA GLU A 25 -7.93 -22.42 0.46
C GLU A 25 -7.58 -23.90 0.17
N ASN A 26 -6.51 -24.41 0.79
CA ASN A 26 -5.97 -25.77 0.64
C ASN A 26 -5.17 -26.03 -0.65
N GLU A 27 -4.96 -25.03 -1.50
CA GLU A 27 -4.09 -25.13 -2.67
C GLU A 27 -2.74 -24.45 -2.43
N ARG A 28 -1.65 -25.19 -2.68
CA ARG A 28 -0.29 -24.64 -2.59
C ARG A 28 -0.09 -23.64 -3.73
N CYS A 29 0.34 -22.44 -3.39
CA CYS A 29 0.67 -21.41 -4.37
C CYS A 29 1.80 -21.91 -5.29
N ARG A 30 1.66 -21.71 -6.61
CA ARG A 30 2.67 -22.06 -7.62
C ARG A 30 3.47 -20.87 -8.13
N ASN A 31 3.18 -19.67 -7.63
CA ASN A 31 3.87 -18.46 -8.05
C ASN A 31 5.28 -18.41 -7.46
N THR A 32 6.21 -17.83 -8.20
CA THR A 32 7.56 -17.56 -7.72
C THR A 32 7.53 -16.67 -6.49
N ALA A 33 8.37 -17.00 -5.51
CA ALA A 33 8.54 -16.24 -4.30
C ALA A 33 9.31 -14.95 -4.62
N GLY A 34 8.83 -13.83 -4.08
CA GLY A 34 9.54 -12.56 -4.15
C GLY A 34 10.35 -12.32 -2.88
N ASN A 35 10.77 -11.07 -2.68
CA ASN A 35 11.59 -10.69 -1.54
C ASN A 35 10.78 -10.53 -0.23
N ALA A 36 9.45 -10.60 -0.30
CA ALA A 36 8.58 -10.48 0.86
C ALA A 36 8.57 -11.78 1.66
N SER A 37 8.62 -11.69 2.98
CA SER A 37 8.62 -12.84 3.88
C SER A 37 7.35 -12.94 4.72
N TYR A 38 6.91 -14.17 4.96
CA TYR A 38 5.83 -14.51 5.86
C TYR A 38 6.29 -14.43 7.32
N SER A 39 6.47 -13.21 7.81
CA SER A 39 6.84 -12.93 9.20
C SER A 39 5.66 -13.08 10.18
N LYS A 40 5.95 -13.14 11.49
CA LYS A 40 4.93 -13.14 12.56
C LYS A 40 3.90 -12.00 12.42
N ARG A 41 4.33 -10.85 11.87
CA ARG A 41 3.45 -9.70 11.58
C ARG A 41 2.43 -10.01 10.49
N ILE A 42 2.85 -10.72 9.46
CA ILE A 42 1.98 -11.17 8.36
C ILE A 42 1.04 -12.26 8.88
N GLN A 43 1.54 -13.23 9.65
CA GLN A 43 0.72 -14.26 10.29
C GLN A 43 -0.40 -13.66 11.16
N LYS A 44 -0.09 -12.62 11.95
CA LYS A 44 -1.11 -11.90 12.72
C LYS A 44 -2.14 -11.23 11.82
N THR A 45 -1.72 -10.60 10.73
CA THR A 45 -2.64 -9.96 9.77
C THR A 45 -3.59 -10.96 9.14
N VAL A 46 -3.08 -12.12 8.73
CA VAL A 46 -3.87 -13.19 8.15
C VAL A 46 -4.96 -13.66 9.13
N LYS A 47 -4.59 -13.87 10.40
CA LYS A 47 -5.54 -14.23 11.47
C LYS A 47 -6.57 -13.12 11.72
N ASP A 48 -6.11 -11.88 11.92
CA ASP A 48 -6.96 -10.73 12.23
C ASP A 48 -7.95 -10.42 11.11
N LYS A 49 -7.55 -10.63 9.86
CA LYS A 49 -8.37 -10.40 8.66
C LYS A 49 -9.11 -11.64 8.17
N ARG A 50 -8.97 -12.78 8.87
CA ARG A 50 -9.56 -14.07 8.49
C ARG A 50 -9.27 -14.44 7.03
N LEU A 51 -8.05 -14.15 6.56
CA LEU A 51 -7.61 -14.59 5.24
C LEU A 51 -7.39 -16.10 5.31
N LYS A 52 -7.87 -16.83 4.30
CA LYS A 52 -7.71 -18.29 4.19
C LYS A 52 -6.32 -18.68 3.68
N LEU A 53 -5.29 -18.07 4.27
CA LEU A 53 -3.88 -18.29 3.94
C LEU A 53 -3.20 -19.04 5.09
N SER A 54 -2.46 -20.09 4.78
CA SER A 54 -1.63 -20.83 5.73
C SER A 54 -0.19 -20.93 5.23
N SER A 55 0.77 -21.07 6.13
CA SER A 55 2.15 -21.40 5.78
C SER A 55 2.28 -22.89 5.48
N ASP A 56 2.96 -23.25 4.39
CA ASP A 56 3.27 -24.62 4.04
C ASP A 56 4.45 -25.15 4.88
N PRO A 57 4.26 -26.20 5.70
CA PRO A 57 5.35 -26.78 6.49
C PRO A 57 6.40 -27.51 5.64
N THR A 58 6.08 -27.85 4.38
CA THR A 58 7.02 -28.47 3.45
C THR A 58 7.90 -27.45 2.72
N SER A 59 7.59 -26.16 2.84
CA SER A 59 8.40 -25.09 2.27
C SER A 59 9.69 -24.93 3.06
N GLN A 60 10.84 -25.05 2.38
CA GLN A 60 12.16 -24.82 2.98
C GLN A 60 12.46 -23.33 3.22
N HIS A 61 11.55 -22.43 2.84
CA HIS A 61 11.69 -20.99 3.02
C HIS A 61 10.39 -20.31 3.46
N ILE A 62 10.51 -19.07 3.92
CA ILE A 62 9.39 -18.24 4.39
C ILE A 62 8.94 -17.17 3.39
N TYR A 63 9.52 -17.11 2.20
CA TYR A 63 9.19 -16.09 1.19
C TYR A 63 7.85 -16.32 0.48
N ILE A 64 7.19 -15.21 0.13
CA ILE A 64 5.86 -15.17 -0.50
C ILE A 64 5.93 -14.47 -1.85
N CYS A 65 5.02 -14.84 -2.77
CA CYS A 65 4.90 -14.17 -4.07
C CYS A 65 4.31 -12.75 -3.94
N ASP A 66 4.53 -11.94 -4.97
CA ASP A 66 3.99 -10.57 -5.04
C ASP A 66 2.46 -10.54 -5.00
N TYR A 67 1.80 -11.53 -5.60
CA TYR A 67 0.34 -11.66 -5.54
C TYR A 67 -0.17 -11.77 -4.09
N HIS A 68 0.43 -12.65 -3.28
CA HIS A 68 0.04 -12.80 -1.88
C HIS A 68 0.46 -11.61 -1.03
N LYS A 69 1.62 -11.02 -1.30
CA LYS A 69 2.03 -9.76 -0.69
C LYS A 69 0.96 -8.69 -0.89
N ASP A 70 0.47 -8.49 -2.11
CA ASP A 70 -0.50 -7.45 -2.42
C ASP A 70 -1.90 -7.77 -1.88
N ARG A 71 -2.30 -9.05 -1.86
CA ARG A 71 -3.56 -9.48 -1.22
C ARG A 71 -3.56 -9.19 0.28
N ILE A 72 -2.44 -9.50 0.96
CA ILE A 72 -2.26 -9.24 2.40
C ILE A 72 -2.18 -7.73 2.67
N GLN A 73 -1.48 -6.97 1.84
CA GLN A 73 -1.41 -5.51 1.94
C GLN A 73 -2.80 -4.87 1.74
N SER A 74 -3.54 -5.31 0.73
CA SER A 74 -4.91 -4.84 0.46
C SER A 74 -5.86 -5.13 1.62
N ALA A 75 -5.75 -6.29 2.26
CA ALA A 75 -6.53 -6.63 3.45
C ALA A 75 -6.24 -5.71 4.65
N ARG A 76 -5.01 -5.17 4.76
CA ARG A 76 -4.69 -4.13 5.74
C ARG A 76 -5.35 -2.80 5.38
N SER A 77 -5.24 -2.38 4.13
CA SER A 77 -5.71 -1.07 3.65
C SER A 77 -7.24 -0.95 3.54
N LYS A 78 -7.99 -2.06 3.45
CA LYS A 78 -9.47 -2.04 3.40
C LYS A 78 -10.16 -1.49 4.66
N ARG A 79 -9.44 -1.11 5.72
CA ARG A 79 -10.02 -0.32 6.82
C ARG A 79 -10.00 1.17 6.43
N ARG A 80 -11.14 1.63 5.89
CA ARG A 80 -11.68 3.01 5.84
C ARG A 80 -12.10 3.44 4.42
N ARG A 81 -13.32 3.05 4.04
CA ARG A 81 -14.38 4.02 3.71
C ARG A 81 -15.70 3.42 4.21
N LYS A 82 -16.05 3.72 5.46
CA LYS A 82 -17.45 3.71 5.90
C LYS A 82 -17.80 5.20 5.87
N GLU A 83 -18.61 5.54 4.89
CA GLU A 83 -19.30 6.80 4.73
C GLU A 83 -19.99 7.16 6.05
N SER A 84 -19.92 8.45 6.39
CA SER A 84 -20.58 9.08 7.51
C SER A 84 -22.09 8.83 7.45
N GLU A 85 -22.66 8.21 8.48
CA GLU A 85 -24.09 8.36 8.76
C GLU A 85 -24.17 9.54 9.72
N ASP A 86 -24.30 10.72 9.12
CA ASP A 86 -24.53 12.00 9.79
C ASP A 86 -26.04 12.13 10.04
N ASP A 87 -26.37 12.58 11.25
CA ASP A 87 -27.72 12.75 11.77
C ASP A 87 -28.51 13.68 10.84
N SER A 88 -29.58 13.15 10.25
CA SER A 88 -30.38 13.86 9.27
C SER A 88 -31.31 14.82 9.98
N ASN A 89 -30.98 16.12 9.95
CA ASN A 89 -31.97 17.19 10.10
C ASN A 89 -31.70 18.33 9.11
N ASP A 90 -32.30 18.15 7.93
CA ASP A 90 -33.06 19.15 7.16
C ASP A 90 -32.63 20.62 7.27
N THR A 91 -32.02 21.18 6.20
CA THR A 91 -32.70 22.18 5.34
C THR A 91 -31.86 22.53 4.10
N ASP A 92 -32.52 22.51 2.95
CA ASP A 92 -32.42 23.51 1.86
C ASP A 92 -31.19 23.53 0.91
N ILE A 93 -31.35 22.82 -0.21
CA ILE A 93 -31.39 23.38 -1.58
C ILE A 93 -30.15 24.17 -2.09
N ASP A 94 -29.45 23.50 -3.03
CA ASP A 94 -28.95 24.05 -4.31
C ASP A 94 -27.67 24.89 -4.35
N LEU A 95 -26.51 24.22 -4.24
CA LEU A 95 -25.32 24.55 -5.05
C LEU A 95 -24.29 23.42 -4.96
N PRO A 96 -23.71 22.89 -6.06
CA PRO A 96 -22.46 22.14 -5.97
C PRO A 96 -21.37 23.15 -5.61
N GLU A 97 -21.21 23.40 -4.32
CA GLU A 97 -20.16 24.24 -3.75
C GLU A 97 -18.81 23.58 -4.10
N VAL A 98 -18.25 23.92 -5.28
CA VAL A 98 -17.17 24.90 -5.22
C VAL A 98 -16.20 24.72 -4.05
N PRO A 99 -15.58 23.54 -3.75
CA PRO A 99 -14.94 23.34 -2.45
C PRO A 99 -13.99 24.50 -2.21
N ASP A 100 -14.25 25.27 -1.17
CA ASP A 100 -13.52 26.50 -0.91
C ASP A 100 -12.03 26.17 -0.87
N LEU A 101 -11.31 26.59 -1.91
CA LEU A 101 -9.90 26.27 -2.10
C LEU A 101 -9.08 26.81 -0.93
N TYR A 102 -9.55 27.86 -0.23
CA TYR A 102 -8.88 28.38 0.96
C TYR A 102 -8.97 27.42 2.15
N GLN A 103 -10.03 26.60 2.24
CA GLN A 103 -10.21 25.62 3.31
C GLN A 103 -9.39 24.34 3.10
N LEU A 104 -8.90 24.10 1.88
CA LEU A 104 -8.05 22.95 1.60
C LEU A 104 -6.68 23.05 2.30
N GLN A 105 -6.22 21.90 2.79
CA GLN A 105 -4.89 21.75 3.36
C GLN A 105 -3.80 22.01 2.29
N MET A 106 -2.65 22.52 2.73
CA MET A 106 -1.53 22.88 1.86
C MET A 106 -1.07 21.73 0.95
N ASN A 107 -1.14 20.48 1.43
CA ASN A 107 -0.77 19.29 0.66
C ASN A 107 -1.77 19.02 -0.47
N THR A 108 -3.06 19.24 -0.22
CA THR A 108 -4.13 19.11 -1.21
C THR A 108 -3.98 20.17 -2.29
N LEU A 109 -3.71 21.42 -1.91
CA LEU A 109 -3.46 22.52 -2.86
C LEU A 109 -2.23 22.27 -3.73
N LYS A 110 -1.13 21.78 -3.15
CA LYS A 110 0.07 21.39 -3.91
C LYS A 110 -0.20 20.22 -4.87
N ARG A 111 -0.97 19.21 -4.44
CA ARG A 111 -1.37 18.08 -5.28
C ARG A 111 -2.23 18.54 -6.45
N TYR A 112 -3.22 19.41 -6.18
CA TYR A 112 -4.07 20.01 -7.21
C TYR A 112 -3.24 20.77 -8.24
N LYS A 113 -2.35 21.67 -7.80
CA LYS A 113 -1.48 22.41 -8.72
C LYS A 113 -0.56 21.51 -9.55
N ARG A 114 -0.01 20.44 -8.97
CA ARG A 114 0.77 19.44 -9.72
C ARG A 114 -0.07 18.75 -10.79
N HIS A 115 -1.30 18.37 -10.46
CA HIS A 115 -2.23 17.73 -11.39
C HIS A 115 -2.54 18.62 -12.60
N TYR A 116 -2.77 19.91 -12.35
CA TYR A 116 -3.07 20.90 -13.40
C TYR A 116 -1.82 21.61 -13.95
N LYS A 117 -0.61 21.09 -13.65
CA LYS A 117 0.69 21.64 -14.10
C LYS A 117 0.83 23.15 -13.84
N LEU A 118 0.24 23.65 -12.76
CA LEU A 118 0.31 25.03 -12.35
C LEU A 118 1.67 25.31 -11.71
N GLN A 119 2.32 26.39 -12.13
CA GLN A 119 3.61 26.79 -11.58
C GLN A 119 3.50 27.03 -10.08
N THR A 120 4.40 26.41 -9.32
CA THR A 120 4.51 26.61 -7.87
C THR A 120 5.96 26.91 -7.53
N ARG A 121 6.18 27.97 -6.75
CA ARG A 121 7.51 28.31 -6.23
C ARG A 121 7.61 27.86 -4.75
N PRO A 122 8.79 27.40 -4.30
CA PRO A 122 9.04 27.16 -2.88
C PRO A 122 8.78 28.44 -2.07
N GLY A 123 8.06 28.33 -0.95
CA GLY A 123 7.74 29.46 -0.06
C GLY A 123 6.34 30.08 -0.23
N MET A 124 5.52 29.61 -1.17
CA MET A 124 4.14 30.10 -1.32
C MET A 124 3.25 29.71 -0.14
N LYS A 125 2.59 30.71 0.46
CA LYS A 125 1.61 30.53 1.55
C LYS A 125 0.29 29.98 1.04
N ARG A 126 -0.53 29.41 1.94
CA ARG A 126 -1.82 28.75 1.63
C ARG A 126 -2.75 29.61 0.76
N ALA A 127 -2.90 30.90 1.07
CA ALA A 127 -3.69 31.84 0.26
C ALA A 127 -3.18 31.97 -1.18
N GLN A 128 -1.87 32.14 -1.36
CA GLN A 128 -1.24 32.21 -2.68
C GLN A 128 -1.35 30.90 -3.48
N LEU A 129 -1.52 29.77 -2.78
CA LEU A 129 -1.81 28.49 -3.43
C LEU A 129 -3.26 28.43 -3.92
N ALA A 130 -4.23 28.96 -3.16
CA ALA A 130 -5.63 29.05 -3.57
C ALA A 130 -5.85 30.07 -4.70
N ASP A 131 -5.22 31.24 -4.64
CA ASP A 131 -5.40 32.32 -5.63
C ASP A 131 -4.98 31.92 -7.05
N VAL A 132 -3.82 31.28 -7.20
CA VAL A 132 -3.29 30.88 -8.51
C VAL A 132 -4.15 29.79 -9.17
N SER A 133 -4.89 28.98 -8.40
CA SER A 133 -5.89 28.06 -8.96
C SER A 133 -7.13 28.77 -9.48
N ILE A 134 -7.47 29.95 -8.95
CA ILE A 134 -8.62 30.74 -9.39
C ILE A 134 -8.31 31.48 -10.71
N ILE A 135 -7.08 31.94 -10.91
CA ILE A 135 -6.70 32.82 -12.05
C ILE A 135 -6.72 32.10 -13.42
N LYS A 136 -6.61 30.77 -13.50
CA LYS A 136 -6.61 30.02 -14.79
C LYS A 136 -7.96 29.45 -15.22
N LYS A 137 -9.04 29.72 -14.47
CA LYS A 137 -10.42 29.34 -14.81
C LYS A 137 -11.25 30.52 -15.36
N LYS A 138 -10.59 31.48 -16.02
CA LYS A 138 -11.25 32.56 -16.78
C LYS A 138 -10.70 32.61 -18.19
#